data_AF-A0A2V5JXD2-F1
#
_entry.id   AF-A0A2V5JXD2-F1
#
_cell.length_a   1.000
_cell.length_b   1.000
_cell.length_c   1.000
_cell.angle_alpha   90.00
_cell.angle_beta   90.00
_cell.angle_gamma   90.00
#
_symmetry.space_group_name_H-M   'P 1'
#
loop_
_entity.id
_entity.type
_entity.pdbx_description
1 polymer ?
#
loop_
_entity_poly.entity_id
_entity_poly.type
_entity_poly.pdbx_seq_one_letter_code
_entity_poly.pdbx_strand_id
1 'polypeptide(L)'
;MVSALAMNSDQIVLVVLAMFWLVLFIFSRRFRWDQRAYEQFKDSRIIWFWLDVFRVPKTRENCLRFSFAVWIAMLVLLSVFTIAALRSGG
;
A
#
# COMPACT_ATOMS: atom_id res chain seq x y z
N MET A 1 3.90 -32.24 -15.34
CA MET A 1 2.59 -31.88 -14.75
C MET A 1 2.41 -32.83 -13.56
N VAL A 2 2.51 -32.48 -12.30
CA VAL A 2 2.12 -31.28 -11.56
C VAL A 2 3.08 -31.19 -10.36
N SER A 3 4.03 -30.26 -10.38
CA SER A 3 4.75 -29.87 -9.16
C SER A 3 3.88 -28.87 -8.40
N ALA A 4 2.65 -29.28 -8.06
CA ALA A 4 1.82 -28.52 -7.14
C ALA A 4 2.43 -28.67 -5.75
N LEU A 5 3.23 -27.67 -5.42
CA LEU A 5 3.25 -27.03 -4.12
C LEU A 5 3.36 -27.98 -2.92
N ALA A 6 4.59 -28.42 -2.63
CA ALA A 6 5.05 -28.32 -1.24
C ALA A 6 5.30 -26.83 -0.97
N MET A 7 4.23 -26.06 -0.77
CA MET A 7 4.33 -24.65 -0.41
C MET A 7 4.66 -24.62 1.08
N ASN A 8 5.90 -24.28 1.42
CA ASN A 8 6.34 -24.16 2.81
C ASN A 8 5.40 -23.19 3.56
N SER A 9 5.17 -23.43 4.85
CA SER A 9 4.26 -22.65 5.70
C SER A 9 4.45 -21.14 5.56
N ASP A 10 5.69 -20.69 5.37
CA ASP A 10 6.06 -19.27 5.21
C ASP A 10 5.50 -18.67 3.90
N GLN A 11 5.45 -19.46 2.83
CA GLN A 11 4.85 -19.03 1.56
C GLN A 11 3.31 -18.96 1.67
N ILE A 12 2.70 -19.85 2.44
CA ILE A 12 1.25 -19.79 2.72
C ILE A 12 0.90 -18.52 3.50
N VAL A 13 1.68 -18.18 4.53
CA VAL A 13 1.50 -16.94 5.29
C VAL A 13 1.62 -15.72 4.38
N LEU A 14 2.61 -15.68 3.48
CA LEU A 14 2.78 -14.58 2.53
C LEU A 14 1.61 -14.44 1.55
N VAL A 15 1.10 -15.57 1.02
CA VAL A 15 -0.06 -15.56 0.12
C VAL A 15 -1.32 -15.07 0.84
N VAL A 16 -1.54 -15.53 2.07
CA VAL A 16 -2.68 -15.09 2.90
C VAL A 16 -2.56 -13.60 3.23
N LEU A 17 -1.36 -13.12 3.58
CA LEU A 17 -1.11 -11.70 3.82
C LEU A 17 -1.40 -10.88 2.56
N ALA A 18 -0.89 -11.32 1.39
CA ALA A 18 -1.09 -10.65 0.12
C ALA A 18 -2.58 -10.58 -0.26
N MET A 19 -3.34 -11.67 -0.06
CA MET A 19 -4.78 -11.69 -0.28
C MET A 19 -5.52 -10.76 0.68
N PHE A 20 -5.15 -10.74 1.96
CA PHE A 20 -5.75 -9.85 2.96
C PHE A 20 -5.55 -8.37 2.60
N TRP A 21 -4.33 -8.01 2.18
CA TRP A 21 -4.01 -6.65 1.72
C TRP A 21 -4.75 -6.28 0.42
N LEU A 22 -4.91 -7.21 -0.50
CA LEU A 22 -5.64 -6.99 -1.75
C LEU A 22 -7.14 -6.77 -1.49
N VAL A 23 -7.72 -7.46 -0.52
CA VAL A 23 -9.11 -7.23 -0.07
C VAL A 23 -9.25 -5.83 0.56
N LEU A 24 -8.31 -5.42 1.43
CA LEU A 24 -8.31 -4.08 2.01
C LEU A 24 -8.18 -2.98 0.93
N PHE A 25 -7.38 -3.23 -0.11
CA PHE A 25 -7.24 -2.35 -1.26
C PHE A 25 -8.54 -2.20 -2.07
N ILE A 26 -9.28 -3.29 -2.28
CA ILE A 26 -10.59 -3.25 -2.96
C ILE A 26 -11.62 -2.52 -2.08
N PHE A 27 -11.60 -2.76 -0.78
CA PHE A 27 -12.51 -2.12 0.17
C PHE A 27 -12.27 -0.61 0.30
N SER A 28 -11.02 -0.15 0.32
CA SER A 28 -10.68 1.27 0.36
C SER A 28 -11.20 2.01 -0.89
N ARG A 29 -11.11 1.38 -2.07
CA ARG A 29 -11.67 1.92 -3.32
C ARG A 29 -13.20 1.97 -3.33
N ARG A 30 -13.88 0.99 -2.71
CA ARG A 30 -15.35 0.90 -2.73
C ARG A 30 -16.05 1.86 -1.77
N PHE A 31 -15.39 2.27 -0.68
CA PHE A 31 -16.02 3.06 0.39
C PHE A 31 -15.98 4.59 0.21
N ARG A 32 -15.69 5.11 -0.99
CA ARG A 32 -15.47 6.55 -1.23
C ARG A 32 -14.44 7.16 -0.26
N TRP A 33 -13.39 6.40 0.05
CA TRP A 33 -12.33 6.83 0.95
C TRP A 33 -11.68 8.14 0.46
N ASP A 34 -11.65 8.35 -0.86
CA ASP A 34 -11.20 9.57 -1.52
C ASP A 34 -11.82 10.88 -0.99
N GLN A 35 -13.09 10.86 -0.57
CA GLN A 35 -13.74 12.08 -0.06
C GLN A 35 -13.29 12.38 1.38
N ARG A 36 -13.33 11.37 2.26
CA ARG A 36 -12.94 11.51 3.67
C ARG A 36 -11.44 11.66 3.86
N ALA A 37 -10.64 10.95 3.08
CA ALA A 37 -9.19 11.07 3.08
C ALA A 37 -8.78 12.49 2.65
N TYR A 38 -9.37 13.02 1.57
CA TYR A 38 -9.09 14.41 1.19
C TYR A 38 -9.46 15.40 2.31
N GLU A 39 -10.62 15.25 2.95
CA GLU A 39 -11.00 16.12 4.06
C GLU A 39 -10.05 16.05 5.27
N GLN A 40 -9.48 14.87 5.56
CA GLN A 40 -8.46 14.73 6.61
C GLN A 40 -7.11 15.32 6.21
N PHE A 41 -6.75 15.21 4.93
CA PHE A 41 -5.41 15.56 4.45
C PHE A 41 -5.32 16.96 3.82
N LYS A 42 -6.44 17.63 3.54
CA LYS A 42 -6.48 18.98 2.93
C LYS A 42 -5.70 20.01 3.75
N ASP A 43 -5.67 19.86 5.08
CA ASP A 43 -4.99 20.78 6.00
C ASP A 43 -3.57 20.30 6.37
N SER A 44 -3.17 19.11 5.90
CA SER A 44 -1.85 18.55 6.20
C SER A 44 -0.77 19.19 5.33
N ARG A 45 0.09 20.01 5.94
CA ARG A 45 1.22 20.67 5.26
C ARG A 45 2.19 19.70 4.59
N ILE A 46 2.30 18.48 5.12
CA ILE A 46 3.27 17.48 4.66
C ILE A 46 2.98 17.06 3.22
N ILE A 47 1.73 16.77 2.87
CA ILE A 47 1.38 16.30 1.53
C ILE A 47 1.58 17.42 0.50
N TRP A 48 1.18 18.64 0.83
CA TRP A 48 1.38 19.80 -0.05
C TRP A 48 2.85 20.14 -0.25
N PHE A 49 3.68 19.96 0.78
CA PHE A 49 5.14 20.10 0.69
C PHE A 49 5.73 19.09 -0.31
N TRP A 50 5.36 17.81 -0.19
CA TRP A 50 5.84 16.79 -1.11
C TRP A 50 5.37 17.01 -2.54
N LEU A 51 4.12 17.42 -2.75
CA LEU A 51 3.61 17.79 -4.08
C LEU A 51 4.43 18.94 -4.69
N ASP A 52 4.85 19.92 -3.88
CA ASP A 52 5.76 20.99 -4.33
C ASP A 52 7.15 20.46 -4.72
N VAL A 53 7.73 19.59 -3.89
CA VAL A 53 9.04 18.97 -4.15
C VAL A 53 9.03 18.19 -5.46
N PHE A 54 7.96 17.44 -5.72
CA PHE A 54 7.78 16.68 -6.96
C PHE A 54 7.25 17.53 -8.13
N ARG A 55 7.06 18.85 -7.94
CA ARG A 55 6.49 19.79 -8.92
C ARG A 55 5.13 19.33 -9.49
N VAL A 56 4.34 18.65 -8.67
CA VAL A 56 3.00 18.18 -9.03
C VAL A 56 1.96 19.25 -8.70
N PRO A 57 1.02 19.56 -9.61
CA PRO A 57 -0.02 20.54 -9.34
C PRO A 57 -0.83 20.18 -8.08
N LYS A 58 -1.04 21.17 -7.21
CA LYS A 58 -1.77 21.04 -5.94
C LYS A 58 -3.28 20.93 -6.16
N THR A 59 -3.72 19.84 -6.78
CA THR A 59 -5.14 19.53 -7.01
C THR A 59 -5.64 18.46 -6.05
N ARG A 60 -6.94 18.43 -5.79
CA ARG A 60 -7.60 17.39 -5.00
C ARG A 60 -7.27 15.99 -5.52
N GLU A 61 -7.32 15.83 -6.83
CA GLU A 61 -7.05 14.54 -7.48
C GLU A 61 -5.59 14.10 -7.29
N ASN A 62 -4.62 15.01 -7.43
CA ASN A 62 -3.21 14.69 -7.25
C ASN A 62 -2.86 14.40 -5.78
N CYS A 63 -3.48 15.09 -4.83
CA CYS A 63 -3.33 14.81 -3.40
C CYS A 63 -3.78 13.38 -3.05
N LEU A 64 -4.91 12.94 -3.63
CA LEU A 64 -5.41 11.59 -3.46
C LEU A 64 -4.52 10.54 -4.14
N ARG A 65 -4.10 10.80 -5.38
CA ARG A 65 -3.16 9.93 -6.11
C ARG A 65 -1.83 9.79 -5.36
N PHE A 66 -1.33 10.87 -4.76
CA PHE A 66 -0.09 10.86 -3.97
C PHE A 66 -0.26 10.04 -2.69
N SER A 67 -1.33 10.27 -1.92
CA SER A 67 -1.62 9.51 -0.69
C SER A 67 -1.76 8.01 -0.98
N PHE A 68 -2.37 7.68 -2.12
CA PHE A 68 -2.50 6.32 -2.60
C PHE A 68 -1.15 5.70 -3.00
N ALA A 69 -0.31 6.44 -3.72
CA ALA A 69 1.03 5.99 -4.10
C ALA A 69 1.91 5.72 -2.85
N VAL A 70 1.83 6.58 -1.83
CA VAL A 70 2.52 6.39 -0.54
C VAL A 70 2.02 5.11 0.15
N TRP A 71 0.72 4.86 0.13
CA TRP A 71 0.14 3.63 0.68
C TRP A 71 0.65 2.37 -0.02
N ILE A 72 0.69 2.37 -1.36
CA ILE A 72 1.26 1.25 -2.12
C ILE A 72 2.74 1.06 -1.79
N ALA A 73 3.52 2.13 -1.74
CA ALA A 73 4.95 2.06 -1.40
C ALA A 73 5.17 1.46 -0.01
N MET A 74 4.34 1.82 0.97
CA MET A 74 4.39 1.26 2.32
C MET A 74 4.07 -0.24 2.34
N LEU A 75 3.08 -0.69 1.56
CA LEU A 75 2.74 -2.11 1.43
C LEU A 75 3.86 -2.93 0.80
N VAL A 76 4.48 -2.39 -0.25
CA VAL A 76 5.63 -3.03 -0.90
C VAL A 76 6.79 -3.15 0.08
N LEU A 77 7.11 -2.07 0.79
CA LEU A 77 8.17 -2.09 1.80
C LEU A 77 7.88 -3.12 2.90
N LEU A 78 6.66 -3.15 3.46
CA LEU A 78 6.28 -4.13 4.47
C LEU A 78 6.41 -5.57 3.94
N SER A 79 6.02 -5.81 2.70
CA SER A 79 6.15 -7.12 2.05
C SER A 79 7.62 -7.52 1.92
N VAL A 80 8.47 -6.61 1.45
CA VAL A 80 9.93 -6.83 1.34
C VAL A 80 10.57 -7.08 2.70
N PHE A 81 10.22 -6.27 3.71
CA PHE A 81 10.71 -6.45 5.09
C PHE A 81 10.28 -7.79 5.68
N THR A 82 9.03 -8.21 5.45
CA THR A 82 8.52 -9.50 5.93
C THR A 82 9.29 -10.66 5.29
N ILE A 83 9.52 -10.60 3.98
CA ILE A 83 10.32 -11.60 3.25
C ILE A 83 11.77 -11.62 3.76
N ALA A 84 12.37 -10.44 3.97
CA ALA A 84 13.73 -10.32 4.48
C ALA A 84 13.85 -10.87 5.90
N ALA A 85 12.90 -10.57 6.79
CA ALA A 85 12.86 -11.06 8.15
C ALA A 85 12.74 -12.59 8.19
N LEU A 86 11.82 -13.17 7.40
CA LEU A 86 11.65 -14.62 7.25
C LEU A 86 12.92 -15.31 6.73
N ARG A 87 13.67 -14.65 5.83
CA ARG A 87 14.96 -15.17 5.33
C ARG A 87 16.11 -15.07 6.33
N SER A 88 16.09 -14.09 7.23
CA SER A 88 17.16 -13.89 8.22
C SER A 88 17.01 -14.76 9.48
N GLY A 89 15.81 -15.31 9.70
CA GLY A 89 15.49 -16.12 10.88
C GLY A 89 15.54 -17.63 10.66
N GLY A 90 15.96 -18.11 9.48
CA GLY A 90 16.19 -19.52 9.16
C GLY A 90 17.64 -19.76 8.78
#